data_AF-A0A7S8F4C4-F1
#
_entry.id   AF-A0A7S8F4C4-F1
#
_cell.length_a   1.000
_cell.length_b   1.000
_cell.length_c   1.000
_cell.angle_alpha   90.00
_cell.angle_beta   90.00
_cell.angle_gamma   90.00
#
_symmetry.space_group_name_H-M   'P 1'
#
loop_
_entity.id
_entity.type
_entity.pdbx_description
1 polymer ?
#
loop_
_entity_poly.entity_id
_entity_poly.type
_entity_poly.pdbx_seq_one_letter_code
_entity_poly.pdbx_strand_id
1 'polypeptide(L)'
;MKAMIWAAAHVGLAMLVAGCAPEADTADATGMSENASTDASPTGSPVPEVFAATAWRATSDDGARFTTYLDSDGSYRDVRNGDPWQSGTWRFDASGGGLLCFNPEDENGAETCWKPDRMHGDTMDASDEKGRQIELERVDYVAPDSGDDKAA
;
A
#
# COMPACT_ATOMS: atom_id res chain seq x y z
N MET A 1 41.89 28.71 -7.99
CA MET A 1 41.12 29.97 -7.98
C MET A 1 39.95 29.80 -7.01
N LYS A 2 39.89 30.68 -6.01
CA LYS A 2 38.81 30.99 -5.06
C LYS A 2 38.13 29.84 -4.29
N ALA A 3 38.62 29.66 -3.06
CA ALA A 3 37.87 29.16 -1.93
C ALA A 3 36.77 30.16 -1.52
N MET A 4 35.64 29.65 -1.04
CA MET A 4 34.69 30.40 -0.22
C MET A 4 34.36 29.60 1.04
N ILE A 5 35.00 30.04 2.12
CA ILE A 5 34.66 29.83 3.52
C ILE A 5 33.62 30.91 3.88
N TRP A 6 32.66 30.62 4.76
CA TRP A 6 32.00 31.52 5.74
C TRP A 6 30.80 30.78 6.35
N ALA A 7 30.38 30.92 7.60
CA ALA A 7 30.94 31.46 8.84
C ALA A 7 30.05 30.90 9.96
N ALA A 8 30.65 30.60 11.11
CA ALA A 8 29.94 30.12 12.30
C ALA A 8 29.22 31.28 13.04
N ALA A 9 28.09 30.98 13.67
CA ALA A 9 27.57 31.75 14.80
C ALA A 9 26.95 30.79 15.81
N HIS A 10 27.57 30.72 16.98
CA HIS A 10 27.11 29.98 18.17
C HIS A 10 26.22 30.90 19.01
N VAL A 11 25.12 30.37 19.55
CA VAL A 11 24.54 30.81 20.83
C VAL A 11 24.04 29.55 21.55
N GLY A 12 24.61 29.28 22.72
CA GLY A 12 24.16 28.21 23.62
C GLY A 12 23.17 28.71 24.67
N LEU A 13 22.43 27.79 25.30
CA LEU A 13 21.82 28.03 26.61
C LEU A 13 21.55 26.71 27.38
N ALA A 14 22.31 26.58 28.48
CA ALA A 14 22.06 26.00 29.81
C ALA A 14 21.19 24.73 30.05
N MET A 15 21.79 23.83 30.84
CA MET A 15 21.19 22.76 31.64
C MET A 15 20.22 23.26 32.71
N LEU A 16 19.19 22.46 33.06
CA LEU A 16 18.71 22.28 34.42
C LEU A 16 18.20 20.84 34.63
N VAL A 17 18.67 20.22 35.73
CA VAL A 17 18.28 18.90 36.24
C VAL A 17 17.29 19.12 37.40
N ALA A 18 16.14 18.46 37.34
CA ALA A 18 15.28 18.12 38.48
C ALA A 18 14.53 16.84 38.05
N GLY A 19 14.59 15.68 38.70
CA GLY A 19 14.66 15.46 40.13
C GLY A 19 13.24 15.32 40.68
N CYS A 20 12.50 14.28 40.29
CA CYS A 20 11.23 13.92 40.91
C CYS A 20 11.28 12.46 41.36
N ALA A 21 11.13 12.26 42.67
CA ALA A 21 11.21 10.99 43.38
C ALA A 21 9.97 10.10 43.10
N PRO A 22 10.05 8.77 43.36
CA PRO A 22 8.87 7.93 43.37
C PRO A 22 8.07 8.16 44.66
N GLU A 23 6.83 8.60 44.52
CA GLU A 23 5.83 8.55 45.59
C GLU A 23 5.27 7.14 45.64
N ALA A 24 5.72 6.35 46.62
CA ALA A 24 5.05 5.13 47.03
C ALA A 24 4.09 5.51 48.15
N ASP A 25 2.80 5.62 47.84
CA ASP A 25 1.73 5.53 48.82
C ASP A 25 0.75 4.42 48.44
N THR A 26 0.47 3.62 49.47
CA THR A 26 -0.20 2.33 49.45
C THR A 26 -1.67 2.54 49.82
N ALA A 27 -2.60 1.89 49.11
CA ALA A 27 -3.69 1.07 49.67
C ALA A 27 -4.96 1.07 48.79
N ASP A 28 -5.30 -0.16 48.36
CA ASP A 28 -6.64 -0.77 48.41
C ASP A 28 -7.84 -0.03 47.78
N ALA A 29 -8.22 -0.47 46.57
CA ALA A 29 -9.62 -0.71 46.28
C ALA A 29 -9.75 -1.77 45.17
N THR A 30 -10.46 -2.82 45.54
CA THR A 30 -10.98 -3.90 44.71
C THR A 30 -11.64 -3.36 43.45
N GLY A 31 -11.13 -3.75 42.29
CA GLY A 31 -11.71 -3.39 41.01
C GLY A 31 -11.07 -4.24 39.93
N MET A 32 -11.76 -5.31 39.57
CA MET A 32 -11.48 -6.16 38.42
C MET A 32 -11.19 -5.27 37.20
N SER A 33 -9.91 -5.06 36.90
CA SER A 33 -9.50 -4.66 35.56
C SER A 33 -9.00 -5.93 34.90
N GLU A 34 -9.97 -6.76 34.51
CA GLU A 34 -9.78 -7.63 33.36
C GLU A 34 -9.32 -6.70 32.25
N ASN A 35 -8.01 -6.66 32.06
CA ASN A 35 -7.39 -6.17 30.86
C ASN A 35 -7.80 -7.18 29.78
N ALA A 36 -9.07 -7.10 29.38
CA ALA A 36 -9.59 -7.68 28.18
C ALA A 36 -8.86 -6.95 27.06
N SER A 37 -7.64 -7.42 26.78
CA SER A 37 -7.09 -7.34 25.44
C SER A 37 -8.15 -7.94 24.55
N THR A 38 -9.01 -7.07 24.03
CA THR A 38 -9.86 -7.38 22.91
C THR A 38 -8.87 -7.59 21.78
N ASP A 39 -8.50 -8.85 21.59
CA ASP A 39 -8.01 -9.36 20.32
C ASP A 39 -9.11 -9.00 19.32
N ALA A 40 -9.01 -7.79 18.78
CA ALA A 40 -9.90 -7.34 17.73
C ALA A 40 -9.59 -8.26 16.55
N SER A 41 -10.43 -9.27 16.36
CA SER A 41 -10.40 -10.06 15.15
C SER A 41 -10.35 -9.09 13.96
N PRO A 42 -9.44 -9.29 13.00
CA PRO A 42 -9.29 -8.37 11.88
C PRO A 42 -10.64 -8.18 11.20
N THR A 43 -11.09 -6.94 11.10
CA THR A 43 -12.36 -6.59 10.48
C THR A 43 -12.22 -6.61 8.97
N GLY A 44 -13.21 -7.17 8.26
CA GLY A 44 -13.21 -7.22 6.80
C GLY A 44 -13.13 -8.65 6.25
N SER A 45 -13.51 -8.81 4.99
CA SER A 45 -13.45 -10.09 4.30
C SER A 45 -12.01 -10.37 3.83
N PRO A 46 -11.63 -11.65 3.64
CA PRO A 46 -10.32 -11.98 3.08
C PRO A 46 -10.17 -11.40 1.66
N VAL A 47 -8.93 -11.18 1.26
CA VAL A 47 -8.58 -10.84 -0.13
C VAL A 47 -8.96 -11.96 -1.09
N PRO A 48 -9.18 -11.66 -2.38
CA PRO A 48 -9.45 -12.68 -3.38
C PRO A 48 -8.32 -13.71 -3.47
N GLU A 49 -8.68 -14.98 -3.58
CA GLU A 49 -7.72 -16.05 -3.85
C GLU A 49 -7.22 -16.01 -5.30
N VAL A 50 -7.99 -15.38 -6.20
CA VAL A 50 -7.70 -15.27 -7.63
C VAL A 50 -7.79 -13.81 -8.05
N PHE A 51 -6.68 -13.31 -8.61
CA PHE A 51 -6.57 -11.96 -9.19
C PHE A 51 -6.72 -11.94 -10.71
N ALA A 52 -6.63 -13.10 -11.38
CA ALA A 52 -6.84 -13.21 -12.82
C ALA A 52 -8.24 -12.75 -13.24
N ALA A 53 -8.32 -12.05 -14.37
CA ALA A 53 -9.53 -11.42 -14.90
C ALA A 53 -10.22 -10.48 -13.90
N THR A 54 -9.42 -9.66 -13.18
CA THR A 54 -9.93 -8.61 -12.29
C THR A 54 -9.37 -7.24 -12.66
N ALA A 55 -10.03 -6.18 -12.21
CA ALA A 55 -9.55 -4.82 -12.37
C ALA A 55 -9.68 -4.03 -11.06
N TRP A 56 -8.66 -3.20 -10.79
CA TRP A 56 -8.53 -2.45 -9.55
C TRP A 56 -8.18 -1.01 -9.81
N ARG A 57 -8.89 -0.09 -9.17
CA ARG A 57 -8.70 1.35 -9.30
C ARG A 57 -8.08 1.93 -8.04
N ALA A 58 -6.98 2.66 -8.21
CA ALA A 58 -6.39 3.53 -7.20
C ALA A 58 -6.59 5.00 -7.58
N THR A 59 -6.72 5.87 -6.60
CA THR A 59 -6.68 7.33 -6.79
C THR A 59 -5.48 7.90 -6.05
N SER A 60 -4.64 8.65 -6.74
CA SER A 60 -3.50 9.34 -6.14
C SER A 60 -3.90 10.68 -5.53
N ASP A 61 -2.99 11.27 -4.74
CA ASP A 61 -3.18 12.56 -4.06
C ASP A 61 -3.47 13.74 -5.02
N ASP A 62 -2.98 13.66 -6.26
CA ASP A 62 -3.25 14.64 -7.33
C ASP A 62 -4.60 14.40 -8.05
N GLY A 63 -5.36 13.39 -7.62
CA GLY A 63 -6.65 13.02 -8.19
C GLY A 63 -6.57 12.18 -9.46
N ALA A 64 -5.37 11.78 -9.90
CA ALA A 64 -5.24 10.87 -11.03
C ALA A 64 -5.78 9.48 -10.66
N ARG A 65 -6.51 8.88 -11.60
CA ARG A 65 -7.09 7.54 -11.46
C ARG A 65 -6.25 6.57 -12.24
N PHE A 66 -5.75 5.56 -11.55
CA PHE A 66 -5.03 4.44 -12.13
C PHE A 66 -5.94 3.23 -12.08
N THR A 67 -6.14 2.56 -13.20
CA THR A 67 -6.88 1.29 -13.26
C THR A 67 -5.96 0.21 -13.81
N THR A 68 -5.73 -0.81 -12.99
CA THR A 68 -4.90 -1.96 -13.31
C THR A 68 -5.80 -3.13 -13.65
N TYR A 69 -5.72 -3.63 -14.88
CA TYR A 69 -6.36 -4.85 -15.34
C TYR A 69 -5.36 -6.01 -15.20
N LEU A 70 -5.79 -7.10 -14.57
CA LEU A 70 -5.01 -8.31 -14.35
C LEU A 70 -5.57 -9.41 -15.24
N ASP A 71 -4.91 -9.70 -16.35
CA ASP A 71 -5.41 -10.64 -17.34
C ASP A 71 -5.12 -12.08 -16.95
N SER A 72 -5.94 -13.00 -17.45
CA SER A 72 -5.82 -14.43 -17.16
C SER A 72 -4.56 -15.09 -17.73
N ASP A 73 -3.90 -14.46 -18.69
CA ASP A 73 -2.64 -14.93 -19.27
C ASP A 73 -1.40 -14.49 -18.49
N GLY A 74 -1.58 -13.73 -17.40
CA GLY A 74 -0.49 -13.19 -16.58
C GLY A 74 0.04 -11.84 -17.05
N SER A 75 -0.56 -11.23 -18.07
CA SER A 75 -0.29 -9.84 -18.44
C SER A 75 -1.12 -8.87 -17.59
N TYR A 76 -0.59 -7.66 -17.36
CA TYR A 76 -1.35 -6.55 -16.81
C TYR A 76 -1.35 -5.37 -17.75
N ARG A 77 -2.40 -4.56 -17.65
CA ARG A 77 -2.52 -3.26 -18.33
C ARG A 77 -2.90 -2.20 -17.31
N ASP A 78 -2.17 -1.11 -17.31
CA ASP A 78 -2.49 0.08 -16.55
C ASP A 78 -3.02 1.19 -17.44
N VAL A 79 -4.08 1.82 -16.96
CA VAL A 79 -4.72 2.97 -17.56
C VAL A 79 -4.65 4.13 -16.59
N ARG A 80 -4.17 5.30 -17.03
CA ARG A 80 -4.16 6.54 -16.25
C ARG A 80 -5.18 7.52 -16.82
N ASN A 81 -6.21 7.84 -16.06
CA ASN A 81 -7.30 8.75 -16.45
C ASN A 81 -8.03 8.34 -17.75
N GLY A 82 -8.04 7.06 -18.09
CA GLY A 82 -8.65 6.52 -19.32
C GLY A 82 -7.66 6.25 -20.45
N ASP A 83 -6.43 6.78 -20.38
CA ASP A 83 -5.40 6.55 -21.39
C ASP A 83 -4.48 5.39 -21.01
N PRO A 84 -4.08 4.51 -21.97
CA PRO A 84 -3.07 3.49 -21.73
C PRO A 84 -1.78 4.11 -21.17
N TRP A 85 -1.23 3.51 -20.12
CA TRP A 85 -0.08 4.07 -19.42
C TRP A 85 1.10 3.11 -19.33
N GLN A 86 0.87 1.85 -18.93
CA GLN A 86 1.92 0.84 -18.80
C GLN A 86 1.33 -0.56 -19.02
N SER A 87 2.16 -1.50 -19.46
CA SER A 87 1.85 -2.93 -19.50
C SER A 87 3.04 -3.75 -19.01
N GLY A 88 2.77 -5.01 -18.68
CA GLY A 88 3.80 -5.97 -18.32
C GLY A 88 3.23 -7.28 -17.83
N THR A 89 3.95 -7.98 -16.97
CA THR A 89 3.50 -9.22 -16.35
C THR A 89 3.17 -9.01 -14.87
N TRP A 90 2.21 -9.78 -14.36
CA TRP A 90 1.88 -9.78 -12.94
C TRP A 90 2.01 -11.17 -12.32
N ARG A 91 2.23 -11.20 -11.01
CA ARG A 91 2.27 -12.42 -10.21
C ARG A 91 1.65 -12.17 -8.84
N PHE A 92 0.97 -13.17 -8.30
CA PHE A 92 0.49 -13.16 -6.93
C PHE A 92 1.11 -14.33 -6.16
N ASP A 93 1.81 -14.01 -5.07
CA ASP A 93 2.27 -14.98 -4.08
C ASP A 93 1.36 -14.92 -2.85
N ALA A 94 0.58 -15.96 -2.61
CA ALA A 94 -0.34 -16.03 -1.46
C ALA A 94 0.38 -16.29 -0.12
N SER A 95 1.69 -16.57 -0.15
CA SER A 95 2.47 -16.83 1.06
C SER A 95 2.64 -15.55 1.89
N GLY A 96 2.69 -15.70 3.22
CA GLY A 96 3.09 -14.60 4.10
C GLY A 96 2.21 -13.35 4.06
N GLY A 97 0.92 -13.49 3.74
CA GLY A 97 -0.05 -12.38 3.71
C GLY A 97 -0.41 -11.86 2.32
N GLY A 98 0.16 -12.42 1.25
CA GLY A 98 -0.16 -12.01 -0.11
C GLY A 98 0.77 -10.92 -0.64
N LEU A 99 1.36 -11.14 -1.81
CA LEU A 99 2.17 -10.14 -2.52
C LEU A 99 1.81 -10.17 -4.00
N LEU A 100 1.21 -9.09 -4.49
CA LEU A 100 0.85 -8.87 -5.89
C LEU A 100 1.92 -7.98 -6.51
N CYS A 101 2.73 -8.52 -7.42
CA CYS A 101 3.83 -7.80 -8.06
C CYS A 101 3.59 -7.61 -9.55
N PHE A 102 4.07 -6.47 -10.05
CA PHE A 102 3.97 -6.00 -11.43
C PHE A 102 5.37 -5.78 -11.96
N ASN A 103 5.71 -6.47 -13.05
CA ASN A 103 6.96 -6.30 -13.76
C ASN A 103 6.68 -5.62 -15.10
N PRO A 104 6.96 -4.32 -15.24
CA PRO A 104 6.73 -3.58 -16.49
C PRO A 104 7.54 -4.16 -17.66
N GLU A 105 7.00 -4.02 -18.87
CA GLU A 105 7.74 -4.32 -20.11
C GLU A 105 8.81 -3.29 -20.48
N ASP A 106 8.72 -2.07 -19.91
CA ASP A 106 9.74 -1.04 -20.11
C ASP A 106 11.11 -1.53 -19.60
N GLU A 107 12.16 -1.41 -20.41
CA GLU A 107 13.51 -1.88 -20.06
C GLU A 107 14.09 -1.21 -18.81
N ASN A 108 13.57 -0.04 -18.43
CA ASN A 108 13.94 0.70 -17.22
C ASN A 108 12.84 0.65 -16.15
N GLY A 109 11.76 -0.11 -16.38
CA GLY A 109 10.69 -0.33 -15.43
C GLY A 109 11.18 -1.13 -14.24
N ALA A 110 10.91 -0.62 -13.03
CA ALA A 110 11.16 -1.37 -11.80
C ALA A 110 9.94 -2.22 -11.46
N GLU A 111 10.17 -3.44 -10.96
CA GLU A 111 9.09 -4.23 -10.35
C GLU A 111 8.50 -3.44 -9.17
N THR A 112 7.17 -3.38 -9.11
CA THR A 112 6.45 -2.79 -7.97
C THR A 112 5.50 -3.83 -7.40
N CYS A 113 5.32 -3.84 -6.08
CA CYS A 113 4.42 -4.78 -5.44
C CYS A 113 3.43 -4.08 -4.50
N TRP A 114 2.22 -4.61 -4.47
CA TRP A 114 1.21 -4.35 -3.47
C TRP A 114 1.11 -5.54 -2.53
N LYS A 115 0.83 -5.26 -1.26
CA LYS A 115 0.45 -6.23 -0.24
C LYS A 115 -1.04 -6.07 0.02
N PRO A 116 -1.91 -6.90 -0.59
CA PRO A 116 -3.33 -6.93 -0.28
C PRO A 116 -3.55 -7.29 1.20
N ASP A 117 -4.58 -6.73 1.82
CA ASP A 117 -4.93 -7.05 3.22
C ASP A 117 -6.39 -7.49 3.38
N ARG A 118 -7.33 -6.54 3.44
CA ARG A 118 -8.75 -6.82 3.71
C ARG A 118 -9.67 -6.17 2.71
N MET A 119 -10.78 -6.87 2.47
CA MET A 119 -11.89 -6.35 1.67
C MET A 119 -12.94 -5.68 2.57
N HIS A 120 -13.41 -4.53 2.11
CA HIS A 120 -14.50 -3.73 2.66
C HIS A 120 -15.52 -3.46 1.55
N GLY A 121 -16.37 -4.46 1.27
CA GLY A 121 -17.23 -4.44 0.09
C GLY A 121 -16.40 -4.60 -1.18
N ASP A 122 -16.50 -3.65 -2.11
CA ASP A 122 -15.72 -3.63 -3.35
C ASP A 122 -14.34 -2.99 -3.19
N THR A 123 -14.04 -2.44 -2.02
CA THR A 123 -12.76 -1.79 -1.74
C THR A 123 -11.81 -2.77 -1.04
N MET A 124 -10.55 -2.78 -1.45
CA MET A 124 -9.48 -3.54 -0.83
C MET A 124 -8.45 -2.61 -0.21
N ASP A 125 -8.15 -2.82 1.06
CA ASP A 125 -6.98 -2.28 1.71
C ASP A 125 -5.72 -2.99 1.20
N ALA A 126 -4.72 -2.22 0.82
CA ALA A 126 -3.40 -2.73 0.47
C ALA A 126 -2.30 -1.76 0.89
N SER A 127 -1.05 -2.20 0.87
CA SER A 127 0.10 -1.32 1.05
C SER A 127 1.12 -1.49 -0.06
N ASP A 128 1.81 -0.42 -0.44
CA ASP A 128 2.94 -0.50 -1.35
C ASP A 128 4.20 -1.09 -0.69
N GLU A 129 5.27 -1.27 -1.46
CA GLU A 129 6.56 -1.77 -0.97
C GLU A 129 7.19 -0.94 0.15
N LYS A 130 6.82 0.34 0.27
CA LYS A 130 7.28 1.28 1.31
C LYS A 130 6.36 1.28 2.54
N GLY A 131 5.31 0.46 2.54
CA GLY A 131 4.33 0.37 3.61
C GLY A 131 3.33 1.53 3.63
N ARG A 132 3.20 2.30 2.53
CA ARG A 132 2.13 3.30 2.44
C ARG A 132 0.82 2.59 2.13
N GLN A 133 -0.22 2.93 2.88
CA GLN A 133 -1.56 2.43 2.63
C GLN A 133 -2.08 2.96 1.30
N ILE A 134 -2.71 2.08 0.54
CA ILE A 134 -3.41 2.35 -0.70
C ILE A 134 -4.78 1.68 -0.64
N GLU A 135 -5.77 2.39 -1.17
CA GLU A 135 -7.13 1.86 -1.31
C GLU A 135 -7.35 1.45 -2.77
N LEU A 136 -7.79 0.21 -2.97
CA LEU A 136 -8.01 -0.37 -4.29
C LEU A 136 -9.48 -0.71 -4.46
N GLU A 137 -10.19 0.07 -5.26
CA GLU A 137 -11.60 -0.18 -5.58
C GLU A 137 -11.69 -1.21 -6.71
N ARG A 138 -12.46 -2.27 -6.52
CA ARG A 138 -12.79 -3.22 -7.58
C ARG A 138 -13.64 -2.50 -8.63
N VAL A 139 -13.23 -2.63 -9.89
CA VAL A 139 -14.00 -2.14 -11.04
C VAL A 139 -14.28 -3.27 -12.02
N ASP A 140 -15.21 -3.04 -12.94
CA ASP A 140 -15.53 -4.01 -13.98
C ASP A 140 -14.29 -4.32 -14.82
N TYR A 141 -13.99 -5.61 -14.95
CA TYR A 141 -12.92 -6.08 -15.80
C TYR A 141 -13.37 -6.06 -17.27
N VAL A 142 -12.49 -5.57 -18.14
CA VAL A 142 -12.65 -5.60 -19.59
C VAL A 142 -11.46 -6.36 -20.17
N ALA A 143 -11.76 -7.47 -20.86
CA ALA A 143 -10.76 -8.27 -21.54
C ALA A 143 -10.09 -7.47 -22.66
N PRO A 144 -8.82 -7.74 -23.01
CA PRO A 144 -8.21 -7.16 -24.19
C PRO A 144 -8.98 -7.60 -25.43
N ASP A 145 -8.98 -6.76 -26.47
CA ASP A 145 -9.53 -7.14 -27.76
C ASP A 145 -8.76 -8.35 -28.30
N SER A 146 -9.38 -9.52 -28.30
CA SER A 146 -8.91 -10.68 -29.05
C SER A 146 -8.90 -10.24 -30.51
N GLY A 147 -7.73 -10.08 -31.13
CA GLY A 147 -7.58 -9.56 -32.50
C GLY A 147 -8.19 -10.44 -33.61
N ASP A 148 -9.25 -11.19 -33.33
CA ASP A 148 -9.95 -12.11 -34.22
C ASP A 148 -10.78 -11.42 -35.31
N ASP A 149 -10.83 -10.08 -35.34
CA ASP A 149 -11.47 -9.29 -36.40
C ASP A 149 -10.52 -8.93 -37.57
N LYS A 150 -9.59 -9.84 -37.93
CA LYS A 150 -8.82 -9.73 -39.19
C LYS A 150 -8.69 -11.06 -39.93
N ALA A 151 -9.80 -11.59 -40.43
CA ALA A 151 -9.84 -12.42 -41.64
C ALA A 151 -11.28 -12.59 -42.16
N ALA A 152 -11.74 -11.68 -43.03
CA ALA A 152 -12.81 -11.95 -43.99
C ALA A 152 -12.55 -11.19 -45.28
#